data_AF-A0A1E4E6S4-F1
#
_entry.id   AF-A0A1E4E6S4-F1
#
_cell.length_a   1.000
_cell.length_b   1.000
_cell.length_c   1.000
_cell.angle_alpha   90.00
_cell.angle_beta   90.00
_cell.angle_gamma   90.00
#
_symmetry.space_group_name_H-M   'P 1'
#
loop_
_entity.id
_entity.type
_entity.pdbx_description
1 polymer ?
#
loop_
_entity_poly.entity_id
_entity_poly.type
_entity_poly.pdbx_seq_one_letter_code
_entity_poly.pdbx_strand_id
1 'polypeptide(L)'
;MKKNIMKIAYAFLLSSFIGCQGFVKDEKITGRYHLVSIDIPEDLTLCYKLESGDYKGVLEETIFAVGFNDNYIIAKQHLSNNRAITNYYIVPIYKENTLSPEKGVIGALTLEQFNEKRKELNIPDSVEFTKVIEDLK
;
A
#
# COMPACT_ATOMS: atom_id res chain seq x y z
N MET A 1 -2.19 -36.59 -41.59
CA MET A 1 -2.45 -36.41 -40.13
C MET A 1 -1.33 -35.69 -39.36
N LYS A 2 -0.04 -36.04 -39.51
CA LYS A 2 1.08 -35.40 -38.77
C LYS A 2 1.19 -33.87 -38.90
N LYS A 3 0.81 -33.30 -40.06
CA LYS A 3 0.90 -31.86 -40.35
C LYS A 3 -0.10 -30.99 -39.57
N ASN A 4 -1.22 -31.58 -39.12
CA ASN A 4 -2.23 -30.87 -38.31
C ASN A 4 -1.91 -30.94 -36.81
N ILE A 5 -1.25 -32.01 -36.36
CA ILE A 5 -0.74 -32.14 -34.98
C ILE A 5 0.35 -31.10 -34.72
N MET A 6 1.24 -30.84 -35.69
CA MET A 6 2.25 -29.76 -35.61
C MET A 6 1.63 -28.36 -35.50
N LYS A 7 0.49 -28.10 -36.15
CA LYS A 7 -0.21 -26.80 -36.06
C LYS A 7 -0.93 -26.62 -34.72
N ILE A 8 -1.51 -27.70 -34.18
CA ILE A 8 -2.15 -27.70 -32.86
C ILE A 8 -1.11 -27.53 -31.75
N ALA A 9 0.06 -28.16 -31.89
CA ALA A 9 1.19 -27.95 -30.97
C ALA A 9 1.69 -26.51 -30.97
N TYR A 10 1.68 -25.84 -32.13
CA TYR A 10 2.06 -24.42 -32.25
C TYR A 10 1.04 -23.47 -31.61
N ALA A 11 -0.26 -23.81 -31.68
CA ALA A 11 -1.33 -23.04 -31.03
C ALA A 11 -1.32 -23.18 -29.50
N PHE A 12 -0.87 -24.33 -28.98
CA PHE A 12 -0.72 -24.55 -27.53
C PHE A 12 0.54 -23.89 -26.95
N LEU A 13 1.58 -23.64 -27.76
CA LEU A 13 2.81 -22.98 -27.33
C LEU A 13 2.67 -21.46 -27.18
N LEU A 14 1.66 -20.84 -27.81
CA LEU A 14 1.45 -19.39 -27.78
C LEU A 14 0.67 -18.88 -26.55
N SER A 15 0.04 -19.75 -25.76
CA SER A 15 -0.79 -19.33 -24.61
C SER A 15 -0.04 -19.27 -23.28
N SER A 16 1.23 -19.68 -23.23
CA SER A 16 1.98 -19.83 -21.98
C SER A 16 2.76 -18.59 -21.52
N PHE A 17 2.59 -17.42 -22.15
CA PHE A 17 3.36 -16.20 -21.85
C PHE A 17 2.55 -15.02 -21.29
N ILE A 18 1.32 -15.25 -20.81
CA ILE A 18 0.56 -14.23 -20.05
C ILE A 18 0.80 -14.51 -18.56
N GLY A 19 1.98 -14.17 -18.05
CA GLY A 19 2.42 -14.63 -16.73
C GLY A 19 3.37 -13.70 -16.00
N CYS A 20 3.12 -12.40 -16.03
CA CYS A 20 3.51 -11.48 -14.96
C CYS A 20 2.31 -10.58 -14.74
N GLN A 21 1.36 -11.04 -13.92
CA GLN A 21 0.31 -10.15 -13.46
C GLN A 21 1.00 -9.09 -12.60
N GLY A 22 1.03 -7.86 -13.11
CA GLY A 22 1.52 -6.70 -12.35
C GLY A 22 0.56 -6.39 -11.19
N PHE A 23 0.86 -5.33 -10.44
CA PHE A 23 0.05 -4.93 -9.29
C PHE A 23 -1.45 -4.87 -9.61
N VAL A 24 -2.28 -5.55 -8.81
CA VAL A 24 -3.74 -5.35 -8.81
C VAL A 24 -4.08 -3.91 -8.47
N LYS A 25 -3.28 -3.26 -7.61
CA LYS A 25 -3.39 -1.84 -7.33
C LYS A 25 -2.02 -1.19 -7.19
N ASP A 26 -1.84 -0.05 -7.85
CA ASP A 26 -0.73 0.89 -7.65
C ASP A 26 -1.32 2.30 -7.68
N GLU A 27 -1.60 2.85 -6.49
CA GLU A 27 -2.22 4.15 -6.34
C GLU A 27 -1.30 5.12 -5.60
N LYS A 28 -0.85 6.16 -6.29
CA LYS A 28 -0.06 7.22 -5.68
C LYS A 28 -0.88 7.98 -4.61
N ILE A 29 -0.26 8.20 -3.45
CA ILE A 29 -0.83 8.99 -2.35
C ILE A 29 -0.23 10.40 -2.37
N THR A 30 1.08 10.50 -2.12
CA THR A 30 1.83 11.76 -2.12
C THR A 30 3.32 11.48 -2.33
N GLY A 31 4.06 12.40 -2.93
CA GLY A 31 5.50 12.27 -3.12
C GLY A 31 5.90 10.96 -3.80
N ARG A 32 6.58 10.08 -3.05
CA ARG A 32 6.98 8.72 -3.46
C ARG A 32 6.18 7.61 -2.76
N TYR A 33 5.14 7.94 -2.00
CA TYR A 33 4.32 6.99 -1.27
C TYR A 33 3.10 6.55 -2.10
N HIS A 34 2.90 5.24 -2.17
CA HIS A 34 1.89 4.56 -2.97
C HIS A 34 1.17 3.51 -2.13
N LEU A 35 -0.11 3.28 -2.39
CA LEU A 35 -0.81 2.09 -1.92
C LEU A 35 -0.69 1.01 -3.01
N VAL A 36 -0.14 -0.14 -2.64
CA VAL A 36 0.15 -1.22 -3.58
C VAL A 36 -0.45 -2.53 -3.07
N SER A 37 -1.13 -3.26 -3.95
CA SER A 37 -1.50 -4.65 -3.72
C SER A 37 -1.13 -5.51 -4.92
N ILE A 38 -0.64 -6.71 -4.67
CA ILE A 38 -0.12 -7.60 -5.72
C ILE A 38 -1.25 -8.48 -6.23
N ASP A 39 -1.88 -9.27 -5.36
CA ASP A 39 -2.84 -10.31 -5.76
C ASP A 39 -4.28 -10.00 -5.37
N ILE A 40 -4.53 -9.56 -4.12
CA ILE A 40 -5.89 -9.24 -3.63
C ILE A 40 -5.95 -7.88 -2.93
N PRO A 41 -7.13 -7.23 -2.82
CA PRO A 41 -7.28 -5.96 -2.11
C PRO A 41 -6.83 -6.01 -0.64
N GLU A 42 -6.98 -7.16 0.01
CA GLU A 42 -6.54 -7.36 1.40
C GLU A 42 -5.02 -7.21 1.56
N ASP A 43 -4.23 -7.39 0.50
CA ASP A 43 -2.78 -7.20 0.49
C ASP A 43 -2.39 -5.71 0.31
N LEU A 44 -3.32 -4.77 0.53
CA LEU A 44 -3.02 -3.35 0.31
C LEU A 44 -2.03 -2.85 1.35
N THR A 45 -0.81 -2.57 0.89
CA THR A 45 0.32 -2.09 1.68
C THR A 45 0.61 -0.63 1.35
N LEU A 46 1.18 0.10 2.31
CA LEU A 46 1.76 1.42 2.02
C LEU A 46 3.23 1.23 1.65
N CYS A 47 3.60 1.62 0.45
CA CYS A 47 4.93 1.46 -0.11
C CYS A 47 5.56 2.81 -0.46
N TYR A 48 6.89 2.85 -0.50
CA TYR A 48 7.70 3.95 -0.99
C TYR A 48 8.40 3.54 -2.28
N LYS A 49 8.26 4.35 -3.32
CA LYS A 49 8.83 4.10 -4.65
C LYS A 49 10.26 4.64 -4.74
N LEU A 50 11.21 3.74 -4.94
CA LEU A 50 12.63 4.04 -5.13
C LEU A 50 12.90 4.58 -6.54
N GLU A 51 14.06 5.18 -6.76
CA GLU A 51 14.46 5.68 -8.08
C GLU A 51 14.66 4.58 -9.12
N SER A 52 15.00 3.36 -8.68
CA SER A 52 15.05 2.18 -9.54
C SER A 52 13.68 1.82 -10.13
N GLY A 53 12.59 2.34 -9.54
CA GLY A 53 11.22 1.98 -9.86
C GLY A 53 10.64 0.92 -8.91
N ASP A 54 11.48 0.30 -8.08
CA ASP A 54 11.07 -0.70 -7.09
C ASP A 54 10.28 -0.07 -5.93
N TYR A 55 9.51 -0.90 -5.24
CA TYR A 55 8.76 -0.52 -4.05
C TYR A 55 9.39 -1.10 -2.79
N LYS A 56 9.53 -0.27 -1.76
CA LYS A 56 9.88 -0.69 -0.41
C LYS A 56 8.68 -0.51 0.51
N GLY A 57 8.30 -1.57 1.22
CA GLY A 57 7.21 -1.53 2.20
C GLY A 57 7.49 -0.54 3.33
N VAL A 58 6.47 0.23 3.71
CA VAL A 58 6.48 1.19 4.81
C VAL A 58 5.51 0.75 5.91
N LEU A 59 4.30 0.36 5.53
CA LEU A 59 3.34 -0.30 6.39
C LEU A 59 2.82 -1.55 5.70
N GLU A 60 2.75 -2.63 6.47
CA GLU A 60 2.19 -3.91 6.02
C GLU A 60 0.66 -3.83 5.87
N GLU A 61 0.10 -4.85 5.24
CA GLU A 61 -1.34 -5.02 5.02
C GLU A 61 -2.14 -5.22 6.32
N THR A 62 -3.45 -4.99 6.36
CA THR A 62 -4.32 -4.42 5.31
C THR A 62 -4.58 -2.95 5.58
N ILE A 63 -4.00 -2.05 4.78
CA ILE A 63 -4.30 -0.62 4.84
C ILE A 63 -5.65 -0.36 4.18
N PHE A 64 -6.61 0.20 4.92
CA PHE A 64 -7.96 0.46 4.39
C PHE A 64 -8.34 1.95 4.38
N ALA A 65 -7.56 2.80 5.04
CA ALA A 65 -7.77 4.25 4.96
C ALA A 65 -6.46 5.03 5.12
N VAL A 66 -6.26 6.06 4.30
CA VAL A 66 -5.14 7.01 4.45
C VAL A 66 -5.58 8.46 4.29
N GLY A 67 -4.86 9.35 4.97
CA GLY A 67 -4.93 10.80 4.85
C GLY A 67 -3.52 11.37 4.88
N PHE A 68 -3.30 12.59 4.38
CA PHE A 68 -1.95 13.16 4.38
C PHE A 68 -1.96 14.69 4.32
N ASN A 69 -0.84 15.28 4.71
CA ASN A 69 -0.45 16.65 4.40
C ASN A 69 0.98 16.65 3.83
N ASP A 70 1.67 17.79 3.86
CA ASP A 70 3.04 17.92 3.33
C ASP A 70 4.11 17.19 4.15
N ASN A 71 3.82 16.83 5.40
CA ASN A 71 4.80 16.32 6.36
C ASN A 71 4.50 14.90 6.84
N TYR A 72 3.22 14.49 6.85
CA TYR A 72 2.79 13.21 7.40
C TYR A 72 1.72 12.54 6.55
N ILE A 73 1.73 11.22 6.55
CA ILE A 73 0.62 10.35 6.17
C ILE A 73 0.05 9.74 7.46
N ILE A 74 -1.26 9.76 7.61
CA ILE A 74 -1.98 9.00 8.64
C ILE A 74 -2.62 7.79 7.98
N ALA A 75 -2.60 6.63 8.64
CA ALA A 75 -3.13 5.40 8.08
C ALA A 75 -3.92 4.58 9.11
N LYS A 76 -4.93 3.84 8.63
CA LYS A 76 -5.62 2.78 9.36
C LYS A 76 -5.32 1.43 8.74
N GLN A 77 -5.08 0.44 9.60
CA GLN A 77 -4.77 -0.93 9.22
C GLN A 77 -5.68 -1.89 9.98
N HIS A 78 -6.14 -2.95 9.33
CA HIS A 78 -6.71 -4.10 10.03
C HIS A 78 -5.59 -5.05 10.46
N LEU A 79 -5.50 -5.36 11.76
CA LEU A 79 -4.48 -6.26 12.27
C LEU A 79 -4.70 -7.67 11.72
N SER A 80 -3.79 -8.17 10.88
CA SER A 80 -3.86 -9.52 10.31
C SER A 80 -5.22 -9.81 9.66
N ASN A 81 -5.73 -8.86 8.89
CA ASN A 81 -7.01 -8.88 8.17
C ASN A 81 -8.25 -8.99 9.09
N ASN A 82 -8.09 -8.85 10.41
CA ASN A 82 -9.19 -8.83 11.36
C ASN A 82 -9.82 -7.43 11.43
N ARG A 83 -10.98 -7.28 10.79
CA ARG A 83 -11.71 -6.01 10.71
C ARG A 83 -12.23 -5.48 12.05
N ALA A 84 -12.24 -6.30 13.10
CA ALA A 84 -12.61 -5.84 14.44
C ALA A 84 -11.50 -5.04 15.14
N ILE A 85 -10.27 -5.09 14.64
CA ILE A 85 -9.11 -4.46 15.26
C ILE A 85 -8.47 -3.48 14.28
N THR A 86 -8.62 -2.18 14.56
CA THR A 86 -7.99 -1.11 13.79
C THR A 86 -6.75 -0.59 14.50
N ASN A 87 -5.61 -0.72 13.83
CA ASN A 87 -4.38 -0.03 14.18
C ASN A 87 -4.30 1.32 13.46
N TYR A 88 -3.73 2.30 14.14
CA TYR A 88 -3.50 3.64 13.61
C TYR A 88 -2.00 3.91 13.51
N TYR A 89 -1.59 4.59 12.42
CA TYR A 89 -0.21 4.93 12.16
C TYR A 89 -0.04 6.40 11.76
N ILE A 90 1.12 6.96 12.08
CA ILE A 90 1.61 8.25 11.58
C ILE A 90 2.96 7.99 10.92
N VAL A 91 3.08 8.35 9.64
CA VAL A 91 4.26 8.12 8.80
C VAL A 91 4.84 9.48 8.40
N PRO A 92 6.09 9.81 8.75
CA PRO A 92 6.74 11.02 8.28
C PRO A 92 7.02 10.92 6.77
N ILE A 93 6.84 12.02 6.04
CA ILE A 93 7.09 12.12 4.61
C ILE A 93 8.53 12.57 4.37
N TYR A 94 9.32 11.69 3.76
CA TYR A 94 10.65 12.05 3.27
C TYR A 94 10.56 12.74 1.90
N LYS A 95 11.01 14.00 1.82
CA LYS A 95 11.08 14.78 0.57
C LYS A 95 12.25 14.34 -0.31
N GLU A 96 13.34 13.95 0.33
CA GLU A 96 14.50 13.37 -0.33
C GLU A 96 14.40 11.84 -0.39
N ASN A 97 15.25 11.23 -1.21
CA ASN A 97 15.33 9.77 -1.28
C ASN A 97 15.85 9.20 0.03
N THR A 98 15.22 8.11 0.46
CA THR A 98 15.69 7.33 1.59
C THR A 98 15.60 5.85 1.27
N LEU A 99 16.60 5.10 1.73
CA LEU A 99 16.56 3.65 1.72
C LEU A 99 15.83 3.09 2.96
N SER A 100 15.42 3.95 3.90
CA SER A 100 14.69 3.58 5.11
C SER A 100 13.41 4.41 5.28
N PRO A 101 12.45 4.33 4.34
CA PRO A 101 11.18 5.06 4.40
C PRO A 101 10.30 4.68 5.60
N GLU A 102 10.52 3.52 6.21
CA GLU A 102 9.91 3.04 7.45
C GLU A 102 10.43 3.75 8.71
N LYS A 103 11.57 4.43 8.61
CA LYS A 103 12.19 5.07 9.78
C LYS A 103 11.28 6.18 10.29
N GLY A 104 11.03 6.18 11.60
CA GLY A 104 10.21 7.20 12.25
C GLY A 104 8.71 7.01 12.08
N VAL A 105 8.27 5.90 11.48
CA VAL A 105 6.88 5.45 11.55
C VAL A 105 6.49 5.29 13.03
N ILE A 106 5.32 5.79 13.37
CA ILE A 106 4.74 5.69 14.72
C ILE A 106 3.51 4.81 14.64
N GLY A 107 3.57 3.66 15.32
CA GLY A 107 2.47 2.72 15.49
C GLY A 107 2.99 1.28 15.70
N ALA A 108 2.12 0.29 15.80
CA ALA A 108 0.65 0.39 15.81
C ALA A 108 0.11 1.11 17.05
N LEU A 109 -0.83 2.04 16.88
CA LEU A 109 -1.49 2.78 17.97
C LEU A 109 -2.98 2.40 18.08
N THR A 110 -3.55 2.53 19.28
CA THR A 110 -5.00 2.65 19.46
C THR A 110 -5.49 4.02 18.97
N LEU A 111 -6.81 4.19 18.81
CA LEU A 111 -7.39 5.50 18.44
C LEU A 111 -7.04 6.59 19.46
N GLU A 112 -7.06 6.28 20.75
CA GLU A 112 -6.71 7.22 21.83
C GLU A 112 -5.24 7.66 21.72
N GLN A 113 -4.32 6.70 21.64
CA GLN A 113 -2.88 6.97 21.49
C GLN A 113 -2.58 7.74 20.18
N PHE A 114 -3.28 7.42 19.11
CA PHE A 114 -3.18 8.14 17.84
C PHE A 114 -3.60 9.59 18.00
N ASN A 115 -4.74 9.85 18.64
CA ASN A 115 -5.24 11.21 18.85
C ASN A 115 -4.30 12.02 19.75
N GLU A 116 -3.71 11.40 20.78
CA GLU A 116 -2.70 12.04 21.62
C GLU A 116 -1.44 12.39 20.82
N LYS A 117 -0.89 11.42 20.08
CA LYS A 117 0.33 11.65 19.29
C LYS A 117 0.10 12.64 18.15
N ARG A 118 -1.08 12.62 17.52
CA ARG A 118 -1.49 13.60 16.51
C ARG A 118 -1.42 15.03 17.05
N LYS A 119 -1.92 15.25 18.27
CA LYS A 119 -1.85 16.55 18.95
C LYS A 119 -0.42 16.94 19.29
N GLU A 120 0.37 16.02 19.83
CA GLU A 120 1.79 16.23 20.17
C GLU A 120 2.60 16.69 18.94
N LEU A 121 2.32 16.10 17.77
CA LEU A 121 2.97 16.43 16.50
C LEU A 121 2.34 17.62 15.77
N ASN A 122 1.32 18.27 16.36
CA ASN A 122 0.58 19.38 15.74
C ASN A 122 0.01 19.05 14.34
N ILE A 123 -0.44 17.82 14.13
CA ILE A 123 -1.08 17.42 12.88
C ILE A 123 -2.55 17.91 12.92
N PRO A 124 -2.95 18.87 12.07
CA PRO A 124 -4.25 19.53 12.19
C PRO A 124 -5.39 18.58 11.86
N ASP A 125 -6.55 18.75 12.49
CA ASP A 125 -7.74 17.90 12.30
C ASP A 125 -8.23 17.85 10.83
N SER A 126 -7.92 18.88 10.05
CA SER A 126 -8.17 18.93 8.61
C SER A 126 -7.43 17.85 7.80
N VAL A 127 -6.42 17.19 8.37
CA VAL A 127 -5.83 15.98 7.78
C VAL A 127 -6.76 14.80 8.05
N GLU A 128 -7.76 14.66 7.20
CA GLU A 128 -8.75 13.59 7.30
C GLU A 128 -8.33 12.34 6.51
N PHE A 129 -8.91 11.20 6.86
CA PHE A 129 -8.77 9.97 6.07
C PHE A 129 -9.61 10.10 4.80
N THR A 130 -8.99 10.60 3.72
CA THR A 130 -9.67 10.95 2.46
C THR A 130 -9.69 9.80 1.45
N LYS A 131 -8.72 8.90 1.51
CA LYS A 131 -8.71 7.68 0.67
C LYS A 131 -9.13 6.51 1.53
N VAL A 132 -10.37 6.08 1.36
CA VAL A 132 -10.98 4.95 2.07
C VAL A 132 -11.28 3.85 1.06
N ILE A 133 -10.86 2.63 1.37
CA ILE A 133 -11.17 1.44 0.57
C ILE A 133 -12.42 0.82 1.17
N GLU A 134 -13.58 1.19 0.63
CA GLU A 134 -14.89 0.83 1.21
C GLU A 134 -15.06 -0.68 1.40
N ASP A 135 -14.56 -1.49 0.46
CA ASP A 135 -14.63 -2.96 0.53
C ASP A 135 -13.85 -3.54 1.72
N LEU A 136 -12.89 -2.78 2.25
CA LEU A 136 -12.03 -3.15 3.37
C LEU A 136 -12.39 -2.40 4.66
N LYS A 137 -13.45 -1.61 4.69
CA LYS A 137 -13.90 -0.92 5.90
C LYS A 137 -14.39 -1.88 6.98
#